data_AF-A0A2K2CVU0-F1
#
_entry.id   AF-A0A2K2CVU0-F1
#
_cell.length_a   1.000
_cell.length_b   1.000
_cell.length_c   1.000
_cell.angle_alpha   90.00
_cell.angle_beta   90.00
_cell.angle_gamma   90.00
#
_symmetry.space_group_name_H-M   'P 1'
#
loop_
_entity.id
_entity.type
_entity.pdbx_description
1 polymer ?
#
loop_
_entity_poly.entity_id
_entity_poly.type
_entity_poly.pdbx_seq_one_letter_code
_entity_poly.pdbx_strand_id
1 'polypeptide(L)'
;MSTVPYSLLRELNDDSEDWRVRVRVARLWEQRDFATDDELIHLHFVVVDEKAGGMHGFVPTGWIAKFKYVIKEGSVYYLQNF
;
A
#
# COMPACT_ATOMS: atom_id res chain seq x y z
N MET A 1 12.83 -19.74 -12.91
CA MET A 1 11.83 -19.38 -11.88
C MET A 1 10.69 -18.67 -12.58
N SER A 2 9.48 -19.22 -12.55
CA SER A 2 8.30 -18.57 -13.15
C SER A 2 7.89 -17.37 -12.30
N THR A 3 8.15 -16.16 -12.77
CA THR A 3 7.62 -14.95 -12.14
C THR A 3 6.13 -14.86 -12.46
N VAL A 4 5.27 -14.90 -11.45
CA VAL A 4 3.85 -14.57 -11.63
C VAL A 4 3.79 -13.14 -12.20
N PRO A 5 3.10 -12.92 -13.32
CA PRO A 5 2.99 -11.59 -13.91
C PRO A 5 2.31 -10.62 -12.94
N TYR A 6 2.65 -9.33 -13.07
CA TYR A 6 2.06 -8.25 -12.30
C TYR A 6 1.62 -7.13 -13.25
N SER A 7 0.60 -6.38 -12.84
CA SER A 7 0.04 -5.25 -13.57
C SER A 7 0.71 -3.93 -13.18
N LEU A 8 0.66 -2.96 -14.09
CA LEU A 8 1.00 -1.57 -13.80
C LEU A 8 -0.16 -0.88 -13.06
N LEU A 9 0.13 0.14 -12.26
CA LEU A 9 -0.92 0.85 -11.52
C LEU A 9 -1.95 1.51 -12.44
N ARG A 10 -1.53 1.95 -13.63
CA ARG A 10 -2.41 2.56 -14.65
C ARG A 10 -3.38 1.57 -15.31
N GLU A 11 -3.18 0.27 -15.12
CA GLU A 11 -4.02 -0.78 -15.71
C GLU A 11 -5.15 -1.19 -14.77
N LEU A 12 -5.03 -0.83 -13.49
CA LEU A 12 -6.04 -1.09 -12.48
C LEU A 12 -7.36 -0.40 -12.83
N ASN A 13 -8.44 -1.14 -12.68
CA ASN A 13 -9.81 -0.71 -12.90
C ASN A 13 -10.76 -1.60 -12.08
N ASP A 14 -12.04 -1.26 -12.10
CA ASP A 14 -13.06 -1.90 -11.27
C ASP A 14 -13.61 -3.21 -11.88
N ASP A 15 -13.10 -3.66 -13.02
CA ASP A 15 -13.57 -4.88 -13.70
C ASP A 15 -12.97 -6.18 -13.12
N SER A 16 -12.01 -6.07 -12.20
CA SER A 16 -11.34 -7.20 -11.56
C SER A 16 -10.95 -6.89 -10.11
N GLU A 17 -10.95 -7.92 -9.26
CA GLU A 17 -10.41 -7.87 -7.90
C GLU A 17 -9.07 -8.62 -7.78
N ASP A 18 -8.70 -9.40 -8.80
CA ASP A 18 -7.51 -10.27 -8.82
C ASP A 18 -6.25 -9.53 -9.30
N TRP A 19 -6.08 -8.29 -8.87
CA TRP A 19 -4.92 -7.49 -9.22
C TRP A 19 -3.70 -7.88 -8.41
N ARG A 20 -2.54 -7.93 -9.09
CA ARG A 20 -1.24 -8.02 -8.46
C ARG A 20 -0.33 -6.95 -9.01
N VAL A 21 0.19 -6.08 -8.16
CA VAL A 21 1.10 -5.01 -8.55
C VAL A 21 2.44 -5.13 -7.86
N ARG A 22 3.51 -4.70 -8.53
CA ARG A 22 4.85 -4.61 -7.94
C ARG A 22 5.24 -3.15 -7.79
N VAL A 23 5.36 -2.69 -6.56
CA VAL A 23 5.49 -1.25 -6.28
C VAL A 23 6.48 -0.95 -5.17
N ARG A 24 7.11 0.21 -5.23
CA ARG A 24 7.93 0.76 -4.14
C ARG A 24 7.10 1.69 -3.28
N VAL A 25 7.20 1.58 -1.96
CA VAL A 25 6.62 2.57 -1.04
C VAL A 25 7.46 3.84 -1.12
N ALA A 26 6.90 4.90 -1.70
CA ALA A 26 7.56 6.19 -1.86
C ALA A 26 7.46 7.07 -0.61
N ARG A 27 6.34 6.97 0.13
CA ARG A 27 6.09 7.67 1.40
C ARG A 27 5.26 6.79 2.33
N LEU A 28 5.51 6.90 3.64
CA LEU A 28 4.75 6.24 4.69
C LEU A 28 4.54 7.19 5.87
N TRP A 29 3.31 7.35 6.35
CA TRP A 29 3.02 8.18 7.52
C TRP A 29 1.82 7.68 8.32
N GLU A 30 1.77 8.08 9.58
CA GLU A 30 0.73 7.74 10.54
C GLU A 30 -0.32 8.87 10.60
N GLN A 31 -1.61 8.52 10.58
CA GLN A 31 -2.69 9.42 10.97
C GLN A 31 -3.13 9.06 12.38
N ARG A 32 -3.07 10.03 13.29
CA ARG A 32 -3.39 9.87 14.71
C ARG A 32 -4.58 10.72 15.12
N ASP A 33 -5.37 10.22 16.07
CA ASP A 33 -6.45 10.97 16.70
C ASP A 33 -5.96 11.69 17.96
N PHE A 34 -5.70 12.99 17.84
CA PHE A 34 -5.28 13.78 19.00
C PHE A 34 -6.40 14.02 20.03
N ALA A 35 -7.66 13.78 19.68
CA ALA A 35 -8.76 13.85 20.64
C ALA A 35 -8.88 12.58 21.50
N THR A 36 -8.33 11.47 21.04
CA THR A 36 -8.51 10.13 21.61
C THR A 36 -7.16 9.51 21.95
N ASP A 37 -6.43 10.14 22.89
CA ASP A 37 -5.14 9.64 23.42
C ASP A 37 -4.05 9.38 22.35
N ASP A 38 -4.04 10.18 21.28
CA ASP A 38 -3.07 10.05 20.16
C ASP A 38 -3.14 8.66 19.47
N GLU A 39 -4.33 8.05 19.46
CA GLU A 39 -4.54 6.72 18.88
C GLU A 39 -4.22 6.70 17.38
N LEU A 40 -3.45 5.72 16.95
CA LEU A 40 -3.11 5.51 15.55
C LEU A 40 -4.34 4.96 14.78
N ILE A 41 -5.00 5.82 14.01
CA ILE A 41 -6.22 5.46 13.27
C ILE A 41 -5.90 4.81 11.93
N HIS A 42 -4.94 5.36 11.18
CA HIS A 42 -4.58 4.87 9.84
C HIS A 42 -3.07 4.93 9.60
N LEU A 43 -2.59 4.01 8.77
CA LEU A 43 -1.25 4.07 8.19
C LEU A 43 -1.39 4.37 6.69
N HIS A 44 -0.98 5.56 6.27
CA HIS A 44 -1.06 5.96 4.87
C HIS A 44 0.26 5.71 4.17
N PHE A 45 0.18 5.40 2.88
CA PHE A 45 1.34 5.27 2.03
C PHE A 45 1.06 5.75 0.61
N VAL A 46 2.14 6.15 -0.07
CA VAL A 46 2.14 6.33 -1.52
C VAL A 46 3.05 5.28 -2.11
N VAL A 47 2.57 4.60 -3.14
CA VAL A 47 3.34 3.62 -3.90
C VAL A 47 3.59 4.09 -5.32
N VAL A 48 4.72 3.67 -5.88
CA VAL A 48 5.07 3.92 -7.28
C VAL A 48 5.47 2.63 -7.99
N ASP A 49 5.04 2.47 -9.23
CA ASP A 49 5.44 1.37 -10.11
C ASP A 49 6.68 1.74 -10.96
N GLU A 50 7.10 0.80 -11.82
CA GLU A 50 8.27 0.97 -12.68
C GLU A 50 8.09 2.01 -13.81
N LYS A 51 6.87 2.46 -14.07
CA LYS A 51 6.55 3.52 -15.04
C LYS A 51 6.25 4.85 -14.36
N ALA A 52 6.61 4.98 -13.09
CA ALA A 52 6.34 6.15 -12.26
C ALA A 52 4.83 6.49 -12.12
N GLY A 53 3.95 5.49 -12.33
CA GLY A 53 2.56 5.59 -11.90
C GLY A 53 2.52 5.63 -10.38
N GLY A 54 1.74 6.55 -9.81
CA GLY A 54 1.62 6.75 -8.37
C GLY A 54 0.22 6.47 -7.87
N MET A 55 0.11 5.80 -6.71
CA MET A 55 -1.18 5.54 -6.08
C MET A 55 -1.07 5.76 -4.56
N HIS A 56 -2.11 6.36 -3.99
CA HIS A 56 -2.28 6.48 -2.54
C HIS A 56 -3.07 5.29 -2.02
N GLY A 57 -2.67 4.79 -0.86
CA GLY A 57 -3.39 3.75 -0.14
C GLY A 57 -3.29 3.98 1.36
N PHE A 58 -4.12 3.25 2.12
CA PHE A 58 -4.07 3.29 3.56
C PHE A 58 -4.42 1.93 4.17
N VAL A 59 -3.87 1.67 5.35
CA VAL A 59 -4.24 0.52 6.19
C VAL A 59 -5.24 1.01 7.25
N PRO A 60 -6.45 0.43 7.31
CA PRO A 60 -7.42 0.75 8.36
C PRO A 60 -7.01 0.19 9.73
N THR A 61 -7.50 0.79 10.81
CA THR A 61 -7.10 0.56 12.21
C THR A 61 -6.97 -0.91 12.58
N GLY A 62 -7.97 -1.73 12.22
CA GLY A 62 -8.00 -3.16 12.55
C GLY A 62 -6.85 -4.00 11.93
N TRP A 63 -6.15 -3.47 10.94
CA TRP A 63 -5.04 -4.16 10.25
C TRP A 63 -3.67 -3.56 10.52
N ILE A 64 -3.59 -2.44 11.25
CA ILE A 64 -2.33 -1.72 11.50
C ILE A 64 -1.31 -2.60 12.20
N ALA A 65 -1.72 -3.35 13.23
CA ALA A 65 -0.83 -4.24 13.98
C ALA A 65 -0.13 -5.27 13.06
N LYS A 66 -0.81 -5.71 11.99
CA LYS A 66 -0.27 -6.65 11.00
C LYS A 66 0.72 -5.98 10.05
N PHE A 67 0.43 -4.77 9.58
CA PHE A 67 1.17 -4.15 8.47
C PHE A 67 2.21 -3.10 8.88
N LYS A 68 2.09 -2.48 10.07
CA LYS A 68 2.96 -1.39 10.54
C LYS A 68 4.44 -1.74 10.49
N TYR A 69 4.79 -2.99 10.81
CA TYR A 69 6.19 -3.45 10.83
C TYR A 69 6.64 -4.08 9.50
N VAL A 70 5.70 -4.33 8.60
CA VAL A 70 5.94 -4.96 7.30
C VAL A 70 6.18 -3.91 6.23
N ILE A 71 5.35 -2.86 6.19
CA ILE A 71 5.43 -1.78 5.19
C ILE A 71 6.53 -0.80 5.61
N LYS A 72 7.51 -0.59 4.73
CA LYS A 72 8.65 0.30 4.97
C LYS A 72 8.84 1.22 3.78
N GLU A 73 9.00 2.51 4.05
CA GLU A 73 9.39 3.48 3.02
C GLU A 73 10.69 3.05 2.32
N GLY A 74 10.73 3.22 1.00
CA GLY A 74 11.85 2.81 0.14
C GLY A 74 11.84 1.34 -0.30
N SER A 75 11.06 0.48 0.36
CA SER A 75 11.01 -0.97 0.06
C SER A 75 10.02 -1.31 -1.06
N VAL A 76 10.28 -2.41 -1.78
CA VAL A 76 9.45 -2.90 -2.90
C VAL A 76 8.63 -4.11 -2.46
N TYR A 77 7.34 -4.09 -2.77
CA TYR A 77 6.39 -5.14 -2.40
C TYR A 77 5.59 -5.61 -3.62
N TYR A 78 5.07 -6.83 -3.51
CA TYR A 78 3.91 -7.24 -4.30
C TYR A 78 2.67 -7.00 -3.46
N LEU A 79 1.74 -6.21 -3.99
CA LEU A 79 0.42 -5.99 -3.38
C LEU A 79 -0.64 -6.73 -4.20
N GLN A 80 -1.60 -7.32 -3.51
CA GLN A 80 -2.71 -8.07 -4.08
C GLN A 80 -3.89 -8.07 -3.09
N ASN A 81 -5.11 -8.26 -3.59
CA ASN A 81 -6.35 -8.32 -2.81
C ASN A 81 -6.58 -7.04 -1.97
N PHE A 82 -6.57 -5.89 -2.63
CA PHE A 82 -6.72 -4.56 -2.02
C PHE A 82 -7.95 -3.83 -2.56
#